data_AF-A0A8J3Y4Z1-F1
#
_entry.id   AF-A0A8J3Y4Z1-F1
#
_cell.length_a   1.000
_cell.length_b   1.000
_cell.length_c   1.000
_cell.angle_alpha   90.00
_cell.angle_beta   90.00
_cell.angle_gamma   90.00
#
_symmetry.space_group_name_H-M   'P 1'
#
loop_
_entity.id
_entity.type
_entity.pdbx_description
1 polymer ?
#
loop_
_entity_poly.entity_id
_entity_poly.type
_entity_poly.pdbx_seq_one_letter_code
_entity_poly.pdbx_strand_id
1 'polypeptide(L)'
;MTMIGTARAAAAAAAVAVPAGFGTVAFALSAGPGLWSPGYVSEAGLGIHGAAYGTGMLLVAAGVLLLGVSLAPVSRAVAALLVVSAAGAGTSGAVPCSPGCPLPPYEPATAADLVHGGAAIGGMAALALAMLLLAATPAAAWALRRVAGFGALVLVPLGVLQALTMLVLGRGATGGVVERVMLCVVTAWLTGAAALRLRTTL
;
A
#
# COMPACT_ATOMS: atom_id res chain seq x y z
N MET A 1 -1.67 -16.61 -27.36
CA MET A 1 -0.50 -15.71 -27.26
C MET A 1 -0.79 -14.36 -26.57
N THR A 2 -2.03 -13.87 -26.52
CA THR A 2 -2.36 -12.55 -25.95
C THR A 2 -2.27 -12.44 -24.42
N MET A 3 -2.63 -13.48 -23.65
CA MET A 3 -2.67 -13.40 -22.18
C MET A 3 -1.30 -13.38 -21.47
N ILE A 4 -0.27 -13.99 -22.05
CA ILE A 4 1.09 -13.98 -21.47
C ILE A 4 1.74 -12.60 -21.68
N GLY A 5 1.53 -12.00 -22.86
CA GLY A 5 2.01 -10.66 -23.18
C GLY A 5 1.41 -9.58 -22.27
N THR A 6 0.10 -9.65 -22.00
CA THR A 6 -0.57 -8.71 -21.09
C THR A 6 -0.08 -8.84 -19.65
N ALA A 7 0.08 -10.06 -19.13
CA ALA A 7 0.58 -10.27 -17.78
C ALA A 7 2.01 -9.73 -17.58
N ARG A 8 2.89 -9.93 -18.57
CA ARG A 8 4.27 -9.42 -18.53
C ARG A 8 4.32 -7.89 -18.63
N ALA A 9 3.53 -7.30 -19.53
CA ALA A 9 3.44 -5.85 -19.67
C ALA A 9 2.90 -5.21 -18.37
N ALA A 10 1.88 -5.80 -17.76
CA ALA A 10 1.33 -5.33 -16.50
C ALA A 10 2.36 -5.42 -15.35
N ALA A 11 3.12 -6.52 -15.26
CA ALA A 11 4.20 -6.63 -14.28
C ALA A 11 5.30 -5.58 -14.49
N ALA A 12 5.66 -5.27 -15.75
CA ALA A 12 6.64 -4.23 -16.06
C ALA A 12 6.14 -2.84 -15.64
N ALA A 13 4.89 -2.52 -16.00
CA ALA A 13 4.27 -1.28 -15.62
C ALA A 13 4.14 -1.15 -14.09
N ALA A 14 3.78 -2.22 -13.37
CA ALA A 14 3.72 -2.24 -11.91
C ALA A 14 5.10 -1.99 -11.27
N ALA A 15 6.17 -2.59 -11.80
CA ALA A 15 7.53 -2.42 -11.31
C ALA A 15 8.06 -0.98 -11.44
N VAL A 16 7.44 -0.16 -12.30
CA VAL A 16 7.76 1.27 -12.46
C VAL A 16 6.79 2.14 -11.67
N ALA A 17 5.48 1.88 -11.78
CA ALA A 17 4.44 2.70 -11.18
C ALA A 17 4.53 2.73 -9.65
N VAL A 18 4.82 1.60 -9.01
CA VAL A 18 4.92 1.53 -7.55
C VAL A 18 6.08 2.36 -7.00
N PRO A 19 7.35 2.19 -7.46
CA PRO A 19 8.45 3.06 -7.03
C PRO A 19 8.22 4.54 -7.36
N ALA A 20 7.66 4.86 -8.53
CA ALA A 20 7.38 6.24 -8.92
C ALA A 20 6.31 6.87 -8.01
N GLY A 21 5.25 6.14 -7.70
CA GLY A 21 4.21 6.58 -6.77
C GLY A 21 4.76 6.79 -5.36
N PHE A 22 5.52 5.82 -4.84
CA PHE A 22 6.20 5.94 -3.54
C PHE A 22 7.17 7.13 -3.51
N GLY A 23 7.99 7.31 -4.55
CA GLY A 23 8.91 8.45 -4.66
C GLY A 23 8.17 9.79 -4.63
N THR A 24 6.99 9.86 -5.24
CA THR A 24 6.14 11.06 -5.23
C THR A 24 5.56 11.32 -3.84
N VAL A 25 5.09 10.28 -3.13
CA VAL A 25 4.64 10.38 -1.73
C VAL A 25 5.81 10.81 -0.81
N ALA A 26 6.98 10.20 -0.97
CA ALA A 26 8.19 10.53 -0.21
C ALA A 26 8.63 11.98 -0.45
N PHE A 27 8.54 12.46 -1.70
CA PHE A 27 8.77 13.87 -2.03
C PHE A 27 7.78 14.77 -1.28
N ALA A 28 6.48 14.49 -1.34
CA ALA A 28 5.46 15.26 -0.62
C ALA A 28 5.71 15.30 0.90
N LEU A 29 6.12 14.17 1.50
CA LEU A 29 6.50 14.09 2.91
C LEU A 29 7.74 14.94 3.22
N SER A 30 8.75 14.92 2.35
CA SER A 30 10.00 15.68 2.54
C SER A 30 9.83 17.18 2.36
N ALA A 31 8.97 17.60 1.42
CA ALA A 31 8.73 19.01 1.10
C ALA A 31 7.68 19.66 2.01
N GLY A 32 6.78 18.86 2.60
CA GLY A 32 5.77 19.32 3.56
C GLY A 32 6.21 19.17 5.01
N PRO A 33 5.55 18.32 5.83
CA PRO A 33 5.77 18.27 7.27
C PRO A 33 7.17 17.76 7.68
N GLY A 34 7.90 17.12 6.75
CA GLY A 34 9.21 16.50 6.94
C GLY A 34 9.11 14.97 7.05
N LEU A 35 10.11 14.25 6.51
CA LEU A 35 10.20 12.79 6.56
C LEU A 35 10.15 12.22 7.99
N TRP A 36 10.58 13.01 8.98
CA TRP A 36 10.61 12.64 10.40
C TRP A 36 9.64 13.47 11.25
N SER A 37 8.67 14.11 10.61
CA SER A 37 7.62 14.83 11.32
C SER A 37 6.83 13.89 12.22
N PRO A 38 6.41 14.35 13.42
CA PRO A 38 5.60 13.56 14.33
C PRO A 38 4.19 13.21 13.80
N GLY A 39 3.78 13.75 12.65
CA GLY A 39 2.47 13.50 12.01
C GLY A 39 2.40 12.21 11.18
N TYR A 40 1.16 11.81 10.88
CA TYR A 40 0.86 10.67 10.00
C TYR A 40 1.31 10.91 8.56
N VAL A 41 1.51 9.83 7.79
CA VAL A 41 1.89 9.93 6.37
C VAL A 41 0.79 10.63 5.55
N SER A 42 -0.46 10.38 5.91
CA SER A 42 -1.65 10.97 5.30
C SER A 42 -1.77 12.48 5.46
N GLU A 43 -1.11 13.08 6.47
CA GLU A 43 -1.07 14.53 6.65
C GLU A 43 -0.30 15.25 5.52
N ALA A 44 0.56 14.54 4.78
CA ALA A 44 1.18 15.11 3.57
C ALA A 44 0.16 15.39 2.44
N GLY A 45 -1.04 14.84 2.54
CA GLY A 45 -2.18 15.19 1.69
C GLY A 45 -2.71 16.60 1.95
N LEU A 46 -2.25 17.27 3.01
CA LEU A 46 -2.69 18.60 3.41
C LEU A 46 -1.68 19.67 2.98
N GLY A 47 -2.19 20.80 2.48
CA GLY A 47 -1.37 21.94 2.10
C GLY A 47 -0.83 21.89 0.67
N ILE A 48 0.23 22.66 0.41
CA ILE A 48 0.74 22.94 -0.95
C ILE A 48 1.27 21.71 -1.70
N HIS A 49 1.53 20.60 -0.98
CA HIS A 49 2.01 19.34 -1.55
C HIS A 49 0.95 18.23 -1.60
N GLY A 50 -0.31 18.53 -1.24
CA GLY A 50 -1.39 17.55 -1.22
C GLY A 50 -1.64 16.90 -2.58
N ALA A 51 -1.51 17.67 -3.67
CA ALA A 51 -1.63 17.14 -5.03
C ALA A 51 -0.53 16.10 -5.37
N ALA A 52 0.70 16.32 -4.89
CA ALA A 52 1.79 15.37 -5.07
C ALA A 52 1.54 14.08 -4.27
N TYR A 53 1.10 14.20 -3.01
CA TYR A 53 0.71 13.04 -2.19
C TYR A 53 -0.41 12.22 -2.87
N GLY A 54 -1.51 12.86 -3.28
CA GLY A 54 -2.63 12.20 -3.93
C GLY A 54 -2.23 11.53 -5.25
N THR A 55 -1.43 12.21 -6.08
CA THR A 55 -0.88 11.64 -7.32
C THR A 55 0.00 10.42 -7.04
N GLY A 56 0.86 10.49 -6.03
CA GLY A 56 1.70 9.37 -5.62
C GLY A 56 0.88 8.16 -5.17
N MET A 57 -0.15 8.37 -4.36
CA MET A 57 -1.06 7.31 -3.91
C MET A 57 -1.85 6.69 -5.05
N LEU A 58 -2.32 7.49 -6.01
CA LEU A 58 -2.99 6.99 -7.22
C LEU A 58 -2.05 6.17 -8.12
N LEU A 59 -0.78 6.58 -8.24
CA LEU A 59 0.24 5.80 -8.96
C LEU A 59 0.54 4.47 -8.25
N VAL A 60 0.63 4.46 -6.92
CA VAL A 60 0.76 3.21 -6.15
C VAL A 60 -0.46 2.32 -6.39
N ALA A 61 -1.67 2.86 -6.29
CA ALA A 61 -2.91 2.12 -6.54
C ALA A 61 -2.94 1.50 -7.95
N ALA A 62 -2.56 2.26 -8.98
CA ALA A 62 -2.44 1.77 -10.34
C ALA A 62 -1.41 0.64 -10.45
N GLY A 63 -0.25 0.79 -9.81
CA GLY A 63 0.78 -0.25 -9.74
C GLY A 63 0.30 -1.54 -9.07
N VAL A 64 -0.44 -1.44 -7.96
CA VAL A 64 -1.06 -2.58 -7.26
C VAL A 64 -2.07 -3.28 -8.16
N LEU A 65 -2.93 -2.53 -8.86
CA LEU A 65 -3.91 -3.07 -9.81
C LEU A 65 -3.23 -3.82 -10.96
N LEU A 66 -2.18 -3.23 -11.54
CA LEU A 66 -1.38 -3.85 -12.60
C LEU A 66 -0.70 -5.14 -12.12
N LEU A 67 -0.17 -5.16 -10.89
CA LEU A 67 0.34 -6.39 -10.29
C LEU A 67 -0.78 -7.44 -10.15
N GLY A 68 -1.98 -7.04 -9.73
CA GLY A 68 -3.17 -7.89 -9.68
C GLY A 68 -3.48 -8.52 -11.04
N VAL A 69 -3.49 -7.74 -12.12
CA VAL A 69 -3.66 -8.23 -13.50
C VAL A 69 -2.60 -9.26 -13.86
N SER A 70 -1.34 -9.02 -13.51
CA SER A 70 -0.24 -9.93 -13.80
C SER A 70 -0.30 -11.27 -13.04
N LEU A 71 -0.94 -11.27 -11.86
CA LEU A 71 -1.09 -12.42 -10.97
C LEU A 71 -2.43 -13.15 -11.15
N ALA A 72 -3.39 -12.58 -11.87
CA ALA A 72 -4.69 -13.21 -12.13
C ALA A 72 -4.60 -14.62 -12.75
N PRO A 73 -3.65 -14.93 -13.66
CA PRO A 73 -3.45 -16.30 -14.17
C PRO A 73 -2.92 -17.28 -13.11
N VAL A 74 -2.25 -16.78 -12.06
CA VAL A 74 -1.68 -17.60 -10.98
C VAL A 74 -2.73 -17.85 -9.89
N SER A 75 -3.46 -16.81 -9.50
CA SER A 75 -4.55 -16.90 -8.52
C SER A 75 -5.51 -15.72 -8.66
N ARG A 76 -6.76 -16.00 -9.04
CA ARG A 76 -7.83 -14.99 -9.13
C ARG A 76 -8.15 -14.38 -7.76
N ALA A 77 -8.04 -15.17 -6.69
CA ALA A 77 -8.29 -14.69 -5.34
C ALA A 77 -7.21 -13.69 -4.88
N VAL A 78 -5.93 -13.94 -5.20
CA VAL A 78 -4.85 -12.96 -4.96
C VAL A 78 -5.10 -11.69 -5.77
N ALA A 79 -5.47 -11.82 -7.05
CA ALA A 79 -5.79 -10.65 -7.89
C ALA A 79 -6.97 -9.84 -7.32
N ALA A 80 -8.03 -10.48 -6.85
CA ALA A 80 -9.17 -9.81 -6.23
C ALA A 80 -8.78 -9.03 -4.96
N LEU A 81 -7.95 -9.63 -4.09
CA LEU A 81 -7.43 -8.94 -2.90
C LEU A 81 -6.56 -7.74 -3.26
N LEU A 82 -5.75 -7.83 -4.33
CA LEU A 82 -4.97 -6.70 -4.84
C LEU A 82 -5.87 -5.60 -5.44
N VAL A 83 -6.99 -5.94 -6.07
CA VAL A 83 -7.99 -4.95 -6.52
C VAL A 83 -8.58 -4.21 -5.31
N VAL A 84 -8.95 -4.93 -4.25
CA VAL A 84 -9.46 -4.30 -3.01
C VAL A 84 -8.39 -3.40 -2.39
N SER A 85 -7.13 -3.85 -2.36
CA SER A 85 -6.01 -3.05 -1.87
C SER A 85 -5.79 -1.79 -2.70
N ALA A 86 -5.81 -1.90 -4.03
CA ALA A 86 -5.70 -0.76 -4.95
C ALA A 86 -6.85 0.23 -4.76
N ALA A 87 -8.08 -0.25 -4.59
CA ALA A 87 -9.24 0.60 -4.32
C ALA A 87 -9.09 1.34 -2.98
N GLY A 88 -8.59 0.66 -1.94
CA GLY A 88 -8.29 1.26 -0.64
C GLY A 88 -7.23 2.36 -0.74
N ALA A 89 -6.10 2.07 -1.40
CA ALA A 89 -5.02 3.05 -1.60
C ALA A 89 -5.48 4.25 -2.45
N GLY A 90 -6.23 4.01 -3.53
CA GLY A 90 -6.77 5.07 -4.38
C GLY A 90 -7.78 5.94 -3.65
N THR A 91 -8.67 5.34 -2.86
CA THR A 91 -9.66 6.07 -2.03
C THR A 91 -8.96 6.90 -0.96
N SER A 92 -7.99 6.33 -0.24
CA SER A 92 -7.20 7.05 0.76
C SER A 92 -6.40 8.21 0.13
N GLY A 93 -5.86 8.03 -1.07
CA GLY A 93 -5.18 9.09 -1.80
C GLY A 93 -6.10 10.19 -2.37
N ALA A 94 -7.35 9.86 -2.68
CA ALA A 94 -8.30 10.78 -3.31
C ALA A 94 -9.20 11.50 -2.31
N VAL A 95 -9.46 10.92 -1.14
CA VAL A 95 -10.28 11.52 -0.09
C VAL A 95 -9.36 12.26 0.89
N PRO A 96 -9.41 13.60 0.93
CA PRO A 96 -8.63 14.36 1.89
C PRO A 96 -9.15 14.10 3.31
N CYS A 97 -8.24 13.85 4.25
CA CYS A 97 -8.57 13.83 5.68
C CYS A 97 -8.56 15.26 6.23
N SER A 98 -9.12 15.46 7.42
CA SER A 98 -8.99 16.70 8.20
C SER A 98 -7.55 16.82 8.77
N PRO A 99 -7.10 18.03 9.15
CA PRO A 99 -5.81 18.20 9.84
C PRO A 99 -5.62 17.24 11.00
N GLY A 100 -4.50 16.49 10.98
CA GLY A 100 -4.19 15.46 11.96
C GLY A 100 -4.83 14.09 11.73
N CYS A 101 -5.66 13.93 10.68
CA CYS A 101 -6.49 12.75 10.40
C CYS A 101 -7.12 12.17 11.68
N PRO A 102 -8.10 12.87 12.30
CA PRO A 102 -8.63 12.54 13.62
C PRO A 102 -9.19 11.12 13.69
N LEU A 103 -8.92 10.44 14.81
CA LEU A 103 -9.35 9.06 15.07
C LEU A 103 -10.27 9.00 16.30
N PRO A 104 -11.46 8.37 16.19
CA PRO A 104 -12.29 8.08 17.35
C PRO A 104 -11.59 7.09 18.30
N PRO A 105 -11.83 7.16 19.61
CA PRO A 105 -12.69 8.13 20.31
C PRO A 105 -11.96 9.42 20.75
N TYR A 106 -10.68 9.58 20.42
CA TYR A 106 -9.83 10.66 20.95
C TYR A 106 -10.17 12.04 20.40
N GLU A 107 -10.50 12.10 19.11
CA GLU A 107 -10.79 13.34 18.40
C GLU A 107 -12.07 13.17 17.57
N PRO A 108 -12.91 14.22 17.42
CA PRO A 108 -14.09 14.15 16.56
C PRO A 108 -13.68 13.93 15.09
N ALA A 109 -14.06 12.78 14.53
CA ALA A 109 -13.79 12.44 13.14
C ALA A 109 -14.96 12.81 12.22
N THR A 110 -14.67 13.34 11.05
CA THR A 110 -15.66 13.55 9.99
C THR A 110 -15.91 12.25 9.21
N ALA A 111 -16.96 12.22 8.37
CA ALA A 111 -17.18 11.09 7.46
C ALA A 111 -16.00 10.88 6.48
N ALA A 112 -15.35 11.96 6.04
CA ALA A 112 -14.18 11.87 5.15
C ALA A 112 -12.99 11.21 5.86
N ASP A 113 -12.77 11.53 7.14
CA ASP A 113 -11.72 10.90 7.96
C ASP A 113 -11.92 9.40 8.09
N LEU A 114 -13.16 8.98 8.36
CA LEU A 114 -13.52 7.56 8.46
C LEU A 114 -13.36 6.82 7.12
N VAL A 115 -13.72 7.45 6.00
CA VAL A 115 -13.54 6.86 4.66
C VAL A 115 -12.06 6.74 4.34
N HIS A 116 -11.28 7.80 4.57
CA HIS A 116 -9.83 7.79 4.33
C HIS A 116 -9.14 6.70 5.16
N GLY A 117 -9.35 6.72 6.49
CA GLY A 117 -8.72 5.78 7.42
C GLY A 117 -9.19 4.34 7.21
N GLY A 118 -10.50 4.15 7.03
CA GLY A 118 -11.08 2.83 6.75
C GLY A 118 -10.57 2.23 5.43
N ALA A 119 -10.46 3.04 4.38
CA ALA A 119 -9.90 2.61 3.10
C ALA A 119 -8.42 2.22 3.21
N ALA A 120 -7.63 3.00 3.96
CA ALA A 120 -6.22 2.68 4.21
C ALA A 120 -6.08 1.36 4.99
N ILE A 121 -6.80 1.20 6.10
CA ILE A 121 -6.77 -0.01 6.93
C ILE A 121 -7.23 -1.24 6.13
N GLY A 122 -8.39 -1.14 5.48
CA GLY A 122 -8.95 -2.23 4.67
C GLY A 122 -8.04 -2.60 3.50
N GLY A 123 -7.46 -1.60 2.82
CA GLY A 123 -6.53 -1.82 1.72
C GLY A 123 -5.23 -2.51 2.13
N MET A 124 -4.70 -2.17 3.31
CA MET A 124 -3.52 -2.79 3.88
C MET A 124 -3.79 -4.22 4.40
N ALA A 125 -4.95 -4.45 5.02
CA ALA A 125 -5.39 -5.77 5.42
C ALA A 125 -5.58 -6.70 4.21
N ALA A 126 -6.23 -6.21 3.15
CA ALA A 126 -6.38 -6.95 1.90
C ALA A 126 -5.03 -7.29 1.25
N LEU A 127 -4.06 -6.35 1.28
CA LEU A 127 -2.70 -6.60 0.80
C LEU A 127 -1.99 -7.69 1.60
N ALA A 128 -2.06 -7.63 2.94
CA ALA A 128 -1.46 -8.64 3.80
C ALA A 128 -2.08 -10.03 3.56
N LEU A 129 -3.40 -10.11 3.38
CA LEU A 129 -4.09 -11.35 2.98
C LEU A 129 -3.64 -11.82 1.59
N ALA A 130 -3.42 -10.91 0.64
CA ALA A 130 -2.90 -11.27 -0.68
C ALA A 130 -1.49 -11.88 -0.58
N MET A 131 -0.62 -11.32 0.27
CA MET A 131 0.71 -11.87 0.55
C MET A 131 0.63 -13.28 1.16
N LEU A 132 -0.20 -13.47 2.20
CA LEU A 132 -0.39 -14.77 2.84
C LEU A 132 -0.93 -15.82 1.87
N LEU A 133 -1.95 -15.46 1.09
CA LEU A 133 -2.56 -16.35 0.10
C LEU A 133 -1.58 -16.69 -1.02
N LEU A 134 -0.82 -15.71 -1.51
CA LEU A 134 0.19 -15.94 -2.54
C LEU A 134 1.32 -16.86 -2.03
N ALA A 135 1.74 -16.72 -0.77
CA ALA A 135 2.72 -17.61 -0.15
C ALA A 135 2.21 -19.08 -0.10
N ALA A 136 0.91 -19.25 0.13
CA ALA A 136 0.23 -20.54 0.17
C ALA A 136 -0.13 -21.10 -1.22
N THR A 137 -0.02 -20.31 -2.30
CA THR A 137 -0.46 -20.73 -3.65
C THR A 137 0.60 -21.64 -4.30
N PRO A 138 0.33 -22.95 -4.54
CA PRO A 138 1.33 -23.87 -5.08
C PRO A 138 1.72 -23.57 -6.54
N ALA A 139 0.81 -22.98 -7.31
CA ALA A 139 1.04 -22.57 -8.70
C ALA A 139 2.00 -21.37 -8.83
N ALA A 140 2.26 -20.64 -7.74
CA ALA A 140 3.20 -19.54 -7.76
C ALA A 140 4.65 -20.06 -7.70
N ALA A 141 5.54 -19.40 -8.44
CA ALA A 141 6.97 -19.72 -8.39
C ALA A 141 7.51 -19.62 -6.95
N TRP A 142 8.44 -20.50 -6.59
CA TRP A 142 8.96 -20.61 -5.23
C TRP A 142 9.50 -19.28 -4.67
N ALA A 143 10.24 -18.52 -5.48
CA ALA A 143 10.77 -17.22 -5.08
C ALA A 143 9.66 -16.22 -4.73
N LEU A 144 8.59 -16.19 -5.54
CA LEU A 144 7.44 -15.31 -5.31
C LEU A 144 6.71 -15.69 -4.02
N ARG A 145 6.55 -16.99 -3.75
CA ARG A 145 5.96 -17.49 -2.49
C ARG A 145 6.79 -17.08 -1.28
N ARG A 146 8.12 -17.17 -1.36
CA ARG A 146 9.03 -16.79 -0.26
C ARG A 146 8.99 -15.29 0.03
N VAL A 147 9.03 -14.47 -1.02
CA VAL A 147 8.91 -13.01 -0.88
C VAL A 147 7.53 -12.61 -0.33
N ALA A 148 6.47 -13.29 -0.76
CA ALA A 148 5.12 -13.12 -0.20
C ALA A 148 5.05 -13.48 1.28
N GLY A 149 5.59 -14.63 1.68
CA GLY A 149 5.63 -15.04 3.07
C GLY A 149 6.44 -14.08 3.95
N PHE A 150 7.60 -13.62 3.49
CA PHE A 150 8.41 -12.64 4.21
C PHE A 150 7.71 -11.28 4.33
N GLY A 151 7.09 -10.81 3.25
CA GLY A 151 6.30 -9.57 3.25
C GLY A 151 5.20 -9.62 4.29
N ALA A 152 4.42 -10.70 4.32
CA ALA A 152 3.36 -10.90 5.32
C ALA A 152 3.92 -10.98 6.75
N LEU A 153 5.01 -11.72 6.96
CA LEU A 153 5.64 -11.89 8.27
C LEU A 153 6.11 -10.56 8.86
N VAL A 154 6.51 -9.60 8.03
CA VAL A 154 6.91 -8.26 8.47
C VAL A 154 5.70 -7.33 8.59
N LEU A 155 4.83 -7.32 7.58
CA LEU A 155 3.73 -6.35 7.50
C LEU A 155 2.65 -6.58 8.56
N VAL A 156 2.30 -7.83 8.85
CA VAL A 156 1.23 -8.15 9.81
C VAL A 156 1.58 -7.66 11.22
N PRO A 157 2.77 -7.96 11.80
CA PRO A 157 3.16 -7.42 13.10
C PRO A 157 3.21 -5.89 13.12
N LEU A 158 3.69 -5.24 12.05
CA LEU A 158 3.69 -3.77 11.96
C LEU A 158 2.27 -3.20 11.94
N GLY A 159 1.34 -3.85 11.23
CA GLY A 159 -0.07 -3.46 11.23
C GLY A 159 -0.72 -3.61 12.60
N VAL A 160 -0.42 -4.69 13.32
CA VAL A 160 -0.87 -4.87 14.72
C VAL A 160 -0.27 -3.78 15.61
N LEU A 161 1.04 -3.50 15.48
CA LEU A 161 1.70 -2.43 16.22
C LEU A 161 1.07 -1.06 15.94
N GLN A 162 0.72 -0.77 14.68
CA GLN A 162 0.05 0.47 14.30
C GLN A 162 -1.32 0.59 14.95
N ALA A 163 -2.12 -0.48 14.88
CA ALA A 163 -3.44 -0.52 15.49
C ALA A 163 -3.37 -0.33 17.02
N LEU A 164 -2.42 -1.01 17.68
CA LEU A 164 -2.19 -0.83 19.12
C LEU A 164 -1.71 0.57 19.46
N THR A 165 -0.83 1.16 18.63
CA THR A 165 -0.35 2.53 18.82
C THR A 165 -1.52 3.51 18.74
N MET A 166 -2.37 3.38 17.72
CA MET A 166 -3.59 4.19 17.56
C MET A 166 -4.57 3.99 18.73
N LEU A 167 -4.73 2.77 19.23
CA LEU A 167 -5.68 2.42 20.30
C LEU A 167 -5.19 2.81 21.71
N VAL A 168 -3.88 2.91 21.95
CA VAL A 168 -3.32 3.16 23.29
C VAL A 168 -2.79 4.58 23.41
N LEU A 169 -2.08 5.05 22.39
CA LEU A 169 -1.39 6.35 22.40
C LEU A 169 -2.15 7.41 21.60
N GLY A 170 -3.12 7.02 20.77
CA GLY A 170 -3.76 7.91 19.82
C GLY A 170 -2.78 8.35 18.72
N ARG A 171 -2.87 9.63 18.36
CA ARG A 171 -2.02 10.27 17.35
C ARG A 171 -0.66 10.65 17.92
N GLY A 172 0.40 10.36 17.18
CA GLY A 172 1.74 10.83 17.52
C GLY A 172 2.87 10.24 16.68
N ALA A 173 4.10 10.66 16.99
CA ALA A 173 5.30 10.34 16.23
C ALA A 173 5.51 8.83 16.04
N THR A 174 5.21 8.02 17.04
CA THR A 174 5.34 6.56 16.98
C THR A 174 4.48 5.98 15.85
N GLY A 175 3.21 6.38 15.75
CA GLY A 175 2.31 5.93 14.69
C GLY A 175 2.77 6.41 13.32
N GLY A 176 3.26 7.65 13.23
CA GLY A 176 3.84 8.18 11.99
C GLY A 176 5.08 7.40 11.53
N VAL A 177 5.97 7.00 12.43
CA VAL A 177 7.16 6.19 12.09
C VAL A 177 6.74 4.81 11.60
N VAL A 178 5.83 4.15 12.30
CA VAL A 178 5.34 2.81 11.92
C VAL A 178 4.68 2.83 10.54
N GLU A 179 3.88 3.85 10.21
CA GLU A 179 3.31 4.02 8.86
C GLU A 179 4.37 4.13 7.77
N ARG A 180 5.42 4.93 8.00
CA ARG A 180 6.51 5.10 7.04
C ARG A 180 7.24 3.79 6.80
N VAL A 181 7.49 3.03 7.87
CA VAL A 181 8.12 1.69 7.77
C VAL A 181 7.21 0.74 7.00
N MET A 182 5.91 0.72 7.31
CA MET A 182 4.93 -0.10 6.58
C MET A 182 4.88 0.26 5.08
N LEU A 183 4.89 1.56 4.75
CA LEU A 183 4.90 2.04 3.37
C LEU A 183 6.16 1.57 2.62
N CYS A 184 7.33 1.65 3.26
CA CYS A 184 8.59 1.12 2.70
C CYS A 184 8.51 -0.38 2.46
N VAL A 185 8.02 -1.16 3.44
CA VAL A 185 7.87 -2.62 3.34
C VAL A 185 6.91 -3.00 2.21
N VAL A 186 5.75 -2.35 2.12
CA VAL A 186 4.77 -2.59 1.06
C VAL A 186 5.34 -2.25 -0.31
N THR A 187 5.99 -1.09 -0.44
CA THR A 187 6.59 -0.67 -1.72
C THR A 187 7.68 -1.64 -2.16
N ALA A 188 8.56 -2.05 -1.24
CA ALA A 188 9.61 -3.03 -1.52
C ALA A 188 9.02 -4.37 -1.95
N TRP A 189 7.99 -4.86 -1.25
CA TRP A 189 7.33 -6.11 -1.61
C TRP A 189 6.66 -6.04 -2.98
N LEU A 190 5.85 -5.01 -3.25
CA LEU A 190 5.14 -4.83 -4.52
C LEU A 190 6.13 -4.77 -5.70
N THR A 191 7.21 -4.00 -5.54
CA THR A 191 8.27 -3.86 -6.54
C THR A 191 8.99 -5.19 -6.76
N GLY A 192 9.36 -5.88 -5.68
CA GLY A 192 10.01 -7.19 -5.73
C GLY A 192 9.13 -8.26 -6.37
N ALA A 193 7.85 -8.30 -6.03
CA ALA A 193 6.87 -9.22 -6.61
C ALA A 193 6.68 -8.98 -8.11
N ALA A 194 6.57 -7.71 -8.53
CA ALA A 194 6.49 -7.34 -9.94
C ALA A 194 7.77 -7.74 -10.70
N ALA A 195 8.95 -7.46 -10.14
CA ALA A 195 10.23 -7.83 -10.74
C ALA A 195 10.42 -9.36 -10.85
N LEU A 196 10.00 -10.13 -9.84
CA LEU A 196 10.01 -11.58 -9.89
C LEU A 196 9.02 -12.12 -10.93
N ARG A 197 7.82 -11.54 -11.01
CA ARG A 197 6.79 -11.95 -11.98
C ARG A 197 7.26 -11.76 -13.43
N LEU A 198 8.07 -10.74 -13.71
CA LEU A 198 8.71 -10.53 -15.02
C LEU A 198 9.70 -11.63 -15.40
N ARG A 199 10.36 -12.23 -14.40
CA ARG A 199 11.38 -13.26 -14.60
C ARG A 199 10.78 -14.66 -14.74
N THR A 200 9.61 -14.91 -14.16
CA THR A 200 8.97 -16.22 -14.20
C THR A 200 8.02 -16.32 -15.40
N THR A 201 8.43 -17.01 -16.45
CA THR A 201 7.69 -17.21 -17.71
C THR A 201 6.70 -18.37 -17.70
N LEU A 202 6.22 -18.78 -16.51
CA LEU A 202 5.19 -19.80 -16.39
C LEU A 202 3.79 -19.18 -16.55
#